data_AF-A0A352HQ13-F1
#
_entry.id   AF-A0A352HQ13-F1
#
_cell.length_a   1.000
_cell.length_b   1.000
_cell.length_c   1.000
_cell.angle_alpha   90.00
_cell.angle_beta   90.00
_cell.angle_gamma   90.00
#
_symmetry.space_group_name_H-M   'P 1'
#
loop_
_entity.id
_entity.type
_entity.pdbx_description
1 polymer ?
#
loop_
_entity_poly.entity_id
_entity_poly.type
_entity_poly.pdbx_seq_one_letter_code
_entity_poly.pdbx_strand_id
1 'polypeptide(L)'
;MVYDKQTLYMWHVNRFITPNEKVSDADRAPAGDFHFHQGRWILINRRLPDMWDVTGPDKRQVKPGEYVELTEGRKILLSSENGGRLVVVQLVSN
;
A
#
# COMPACT_ATOMS: atom_id res chain seq x y z
N MET A 1 -11.60 -5.01 0.51
CA MET A 1 -11.23 -5.87 1.65
C MET A 1 -9.88 -6.50 1.34
N VAL A 2 -9.05 -6.70 2.36
CA VAL A 2 -7.75 -7.37 2.22
C VAL A 2 -7.68 -8.60 3.12
N TYR A 3 -6.83 -9.56 2.76
CA TYR A 3 -6.58 -10.79 3.54
C TYR A 3 -5.08 -10.95 3.87
N ASP A 4 -4.76 -11.86 4.79
CA ASP A 4 -3.38 -12.09 5.21
C ASP A 4 -2.56 -12.62 4.03
N LYS A 5 -1.33 -12.10 3.89
CA LYS A 5 -0.40 -12.38 2.78
C LYS A 5 -0.90 -11.95 1.41
N GLN A 6 -1.83 -11.00 1.35
CA GLN A 6 -2.24 -10.40 0.09
C GLN A 6 -1.19 -9.43 -0.42
N THR A 7 -0.82 -9.57 -1.68
CA THR A 7 0.16 -8.70 -2.34
C THR A 7 -0.50 -7.48 -2.97
N LEU A 8 0.15 -6.33 -2.79
CA LEU A 8 -0.10 -5.07 -3.48
C LEU A 8 0.78 -4.99 -4.74
N TYR A 9 0.24 -4.45 -5.83
CA TYR A 9 0.90 -4.37 -7.14
C TYR A 9 0.74 -2.97 -7.72
N MET A 10 1.44 -2.65 -8.80
CA MET A 10 1.45 -1.29 -9.35
C MET A 10 0.08 -0.80 -9.84
N TRP A 11 -0.79 -1.68 -10.33
CA TRP A 11 -2.18 -1.31 -10.66
C TRP A 11 -3.05 -0.95 -9.45
N HIS A 12 -2.63 -1.33 -8.25
CA HIS A 12 -3.23 -0.87 -7.00
C HIS A 12 -2.68 0.49 -6.55
N VAL A 13 -1.46 0.84 -6.99
CA VAL A 13 -0.73 2.06 -6.61
C VAL A 13 -1.09 3.22 -7.54
N ASN A 14 -1.10 2.99 -8.85
CA ASN A 14 -1.36 4.01 -9.85
C ASN A 14 -2.52 3.60 -10.77
N ARG A 15 -3.51 4.48 -10.93
CA ARG A 15 -4.71 4.23 -11.75
C ARG A 15 -4.43 4.07 -13.24
N PHE A 16 -3.30 4.58 -13.73
CA PHE A 16 -2.93 4.48 -15.14
C PHE A 16 -2.37 3.10 -15.51
N ILE A 17 -2.06 2.28 -14.50
CA ILE A 17 -1.55 0.93 -14.69
C ILE A 17 -2.73 -0.04 -14.62
N THR A 18 -2.96 -0.74 -15.73
CA THR A 18 -4.05 -1.72 -15.85
C THR A 18 -3.47 -3.14 -15.80
N PRO A 19 -4.05 -4.07 -15.03
CA PRO A 19 -3.58 -5.46 -14.98
C PRO A 19 -4.04 -6.22 -16.23
N ASN A 20 -3.29 -6.10 -17.32
CA ASN A 20 -3.55 -6.78 -18.58
C ASN A 20 -2.28 -7.45 -19.13
N GLU A 21 -2.37 -8.13 -20.27
CA GLU A 21 -1.24 -8.86 -20.85
C GLU A 21 -0.03 -7.97 -21.21
N LYS A 22 -0.27 -6.67 -21.44
CA LYS A 22 0.75 -5.67 -21.83
C LYS A 22 1.43 -5.00 -20.63
N VAL A 23 1.03 -5.32 -19.41
CA VAL A 23 1.65 -4.77 -18.20
C VAL A 23 3.12 -5.20 -18.13
N SER A 24 4.01 -4.26 -17.83
CA SER A 24 5.45 -4.50 -17.81
C SER A 24 5.84 -5.48 -16.69
N ASP A 25 6.97 -6.19 -16.85
CA ASP A 25 7.49 -7.05 -15.79
C ASP A 25 7.82 -6.27 -14.52
N ALA A 26 8.26 -5.02 -14.68
CA ALA A 26 8.43 -4.10 -13.56
C ALA A 26 7.11 -3.89 -12.83
N ASP A 27 5.99 -3.65 -13.51
CA ASP A 27 4.69 -3.41 -12.87
C ASP A 27 4.05 -4.67 -12.27
N ARG A 28 4.45 -5.85 -12.73
CA ARG A 28 4.03 -7.16 -12.19
C ARG A 28 4.74 -7.52 -10.90
N ALA A 29 5.91 -6.96 -10.63
CA ALA A 29 6.63 -7.25 -9.39
C ALA A 29 5.89 -6.68 -8.16
N PRO A 30 5.89 -7.40 -7.02
CA PRO A 30 5.22 -6.97 -5.79
C PRO A 30 5.62 -5.55 -5.35
N ALA A 31 4.63 -4.70 -5.13
CA ALA A 31 4.80 -3.33 -4.64
C ALA A 31 4.81 -3.27 -3.10
N GLY A 32 4.04 -4.13 -2.46
CA GLY A 32 3.90 -4.23 -1.00
C GLY A 32 3.12 -5.48 -0.61
N ASP A 33 3.05 -5.79 0.68
CA ASP A 33 2.27 -6.94 1.16
C ASP A 33 1.50 -6.60 2.44
N PHE A 34 0.28 -7.11 2.53
CA PHE A 34 -0.56 -7.06 3.71
C PHE A 34 -0.30 -8.30 4.56
N HIS A 35 -0.03 -8.11 5.84
CA HIS A 35 0.16 -9.19 6.79
C HIS A 35 -0.63 -8.93 8.06
N PHE A 36 -1.19 -9.99 8.64
CA PHE A 36 -1.67 -9.99 10.00
C PHE A 36 -0.61 -10.59 10.92
N HIS A 37 0.15 -9.73 11.60
CA HIS A 37 1.29 -10.13 12.44
C HIS A 37 1.08 -9.68 13.88
N GLN A 38 1.22 -10.61 14.83
CA GLN A 38 1.08 -10.35 16.27
C GLN A 38 -0.22 -9.61 16.65
N GLY A 39 -1.34 -10.00 16.03
CA GLY A 39 -2.65 -9.40 16.30
C GLY A 39 -2.89 -8.05 15.63
N ARG A 40 -1.99 -7.61 14.73
CA ARG A 40 -2.08 -6.31 14.06
C ARG A 40 -1.98 -6.49 12.55
N TRP A 41 -2.73 -5.68 11.83
CA TRP A 41 -2.56 -5.56 10.38
C TRP A 41 -1.40 -4.62 10.07
N ILE A 42 -0.52 -5.05 9.17
CA ILE A 42 0.59 -4.24 8.66
C ILE A 42 0.61 -4.27 7.14
N LEU A 43 0.99 -3.14 6.54
CA LEU A 43 1.37 -3.05 5.13
C LEU A 43 2.89 -2.84 5.05
N ILE A 44 3.57 -3.81 4.44
CA ILE A 44 5.00 -3.77 4.20
C ILE A 44 5.25 -3.12 2.84
N ASN A 45 6.10 -2.10 2.78
CA ASN A 45 6.56 -1.52 1.52
C ASN A 45 7.69 -2.36 0.94
N ARG A 46 7.48 -2.97 -0.22
CA ARG A 46 8.54 -3.78 -0.85
C ARG A 46 9.48 -2.92 -1.69
N ARG A 47 8.96 -1.89 -2.36
CA ARG A 47 9.74 -1.15 -3.38
C ARG A 47 9.26 0.25 -3.72
N LEU A 48 8.15 0.72 -3.16
CA LEU A 48 7.61 2.04 -3.49
C LEU A 48 8.54 3.12 -2.92
N PRO A 49 9.20 3.95 -3.75
CA PRO A 49 10.09 4.98 -3.24
C PRO A 49 9.32 6.11 -2.54
N ASP A 50 8.03 6.24 -2.87
CA ASP A 50 7.21 7.39 -2.56
C ASP A 50 5.91 7.00 -1.84
N MET A 51 6.03 6.12 -0.85
CA MET A 51 4.93 5.75 0.03
C MET A 51 4.97 6.57 1.32
N TRP A 52 3.82 7.10 1.74
CA TRP A 52 3.70 7.98 2.91
C TRP A 52 2.50 7.61 3.78
N ASP A 53 2.68 7.66 5.09
CA ASP A 53 1.60 7.78 6.05
C ASP A 53 1.25 9.26 6.21
N VAL A 54 0.01 9.61 5.85
CA VAL A 54 -0.49 10.99 5.82
C VAL A 54 -1.70 11.17 6.74
N THR A 55 -1.78 10.33 7.77
CA THR A 55 -2.91 10.31 8.71
C THR A 55 -2.91 11.50 9.65
N GLY A 56 -1.72 11.89 10.12
CA GLY A 56 -1.53 12.98 11.07
C GLY A 56 -1.18 14.33 10.41
N PRO A 57 -0.88 15.37 11.22
CA PRO A 57 -0.42 16.65 10.73
C PRO A 57 0.93 16.54 10.00
N ASP A 58 1.80 15.66 10.49
CA ASP A 58 3.09 15.35 9.89
C ASP A 58 2.98 14.12 8.98
N LYS A 59 3.55 14.25 7.78
CA LYS A 59 3.65 13.14 6.83
C LYS A 59 4.90 12.32 7.15
N ARG A 60 4.74 11.02 7.33
CA ARG A 60 5.88 10.09 7.54
C ARG A 60 6.10 9.28 6.27
N GLN A 61 7.29 9.37 5.68
CA GLN A 61 7.65 8.48 4.58
C GLN A 61 7.82 7.06 5.11
N VAL A 62 7.31 6.08 4.37
CA VAL A 62 7.49 4.65 4.63
C VAL A 62 8.42 4.12 3.55
N LYS A 63 9.70 3.94 3.88
CA LYS A 63 10.74 3.56 2.91
C LYS A 63 10.59 2.09 2.49
N PRO A 64 11.15 1.68 1.34
CA PRO A 64 11.26 0.27 1.00
C PRO A 64 11.90 -0.55 2.12
N GLY A 65 11.29 -1.67 2.48
CA GLY A 65 11.65 -2.52 3.62
C GLY A 65 10.98 -2.15 4.94
N GLU A 66 10.39 -0.96 5.06
CA GLU A 66 9.61 -0.56 6.23
C GLU A 66 8.15 -1.00 6.12
N TYR A 67 7.43 -0.88 7.22
CA TYR A 67 6.00 -1.16 7.27
C TYR A 67 5.24 -0.03 7.97
N VAL A 68 3.92 -0.07 7.78
CA VAL A 68 2.96 0.78 8.50
C VAL A 68 1.86 -0.10 9.08
N GLU A 69 1.52 0.16 10.34
CA GLU A 69 0.39 -0.51 11.00
C GLU A 69 -0.94 0.06 10.46
N LEU A 70 -1.85 -0.84 10.11
CA LEU A 70 -3.16 -0.51 9.58
C LEU A 70 -4.14 -0.39 10.75
N THR A 71 -4.26 0.82 11.26
CA THR A 71 -5.24 1.21 12.29
C THR A 71 -6.47 1.85 11.64
N GLU A 72 -7.59 1.88 12.35
CA GLU A 72 -8.82 2.53 11.86
C GLU A 72 -8.57 3.97 11.38
N GLY A 73 -9.11 4.32 10.20
CA GLY A 73 -9.00 5.65 9.62
C GLY A 73 -7.61 6.05 9.09
N ARG A 74 -6.61 5.14 9.16
CA ARG A 74 -5.25 5.40 8.67
C ARG A 74 -5.27 5.74 7.18
N LYS A 75 -4.51 6.76 6.78
CA LYS A 75 -4.39 7.24 5.39
C LYS A 75 -2.97 7.02 4.88
N ILE A 76 -2.83 6.21 3.84
CA ILE A 76 -1.53 5.84 3.28
C ILE A 76 -1.52 6.24 1.80
N LEU A 77 -0.67 7.19 1.44
CA LEU A 77 -0.43 7.59 0.05
C LEU A 77 0.57 6.62 -0.58
N LEU A 78 0.18 5.90 -1.63
CA LEU A 78 1.03 4.90 -2.27
C LEU A 78 2.02 5.50 -3.29
N SER A 79 1.70 6.68 -3.81
CA SER A 79 2.52 7.48 -4.71
C SER A 79 1.97 8.91 -4.76
N SER A 80 2.85 9.91 -4.76
CA SER A 80 2.52 11.33 -4.98
C SER A 80 2.50 11.71 -6.47
N GLU A 81 2.88 10.78 -7.35
CA GLU A 81 2.82 10.98 -8.79
C GLU A 81 1.37 11.09 -9.29
N ASN A 82 1.21 11.63 -10.50
CA ASN A 82 -0.10 11.67 -11.14
C ASN A 82 -0.65 10.24 -11.29
N GLY A 83 -1.91 10.08 -10.89
CA GLY A 83 -2.58 8.79 -10.89
C GLY A 83 -2.37 7.96 -9.63
N GLY A 84 -1.47 8.39 -8.73
CA GLY A 84 -1.27 7.81 -7.40
C GLY A 84 -2.57 7.71 -6.59
N ARG A 85 -2.61 6.71 -5.70
CA ARG A 85 -3.80 6.38 -4.90
C ARG A 85 -3.54 6.57 -3.41
N LEU A 86 -4.59 7.04 -2.73
CA LEU A 86 -4.66 7.12 -1.28
C LEU A 86 -5.47 5.94 -0.75
N VAL A 87 -4.87 5.14 0.11
CA VAL A 87 -5.55 4.09 0.88
C VAL A 87 -6.12 4.71 2.15
N VAL A 88 -7.39 4.43 2.43
CA VAL A 88 -8.02 4.73 3.73
C VAL A 88 -8.36 3.40 4.38
N VAL A 89 -7.83 3.17 5.57
CA VAL A 89 -8.02 1.91 6.30
C VAL A 89 -9.34 1.95 7.05
N GLN A 90 -10.13 0.90 6.87
CA GLN A 90 -11.32 0.61 7.66
C GLN A 90 -11.18 -0.83 8.16
N LEU A 91 -11.17 -1.00 9.47
CA LEU A 91 -11.20 -2.29 10.14
C LEU A 91 -12.66 -2.73 10.26
N VAL A 92 -12.89 -4.00 9.95
CA VAL A 92 -14.20 -4.63 10.09
C VAL A 92 -14.12 -5.59 11.27
N SER A 93 -14.89 -5.32 12.31
CA SER A 93 -15.18 -6.29 13.38
C SER A 93 -16.34 -7.17 12.95
N ASN A 94 -16.14 -8.49 13.03
CA ASN A 94 -17.21 -9.48 12.87
C ASN A 94 -18.09 -9.55 14.12
#